data_AF-F3CGW7-F1
#
_entry.id   AF-F3CGW7-F1
#
_cell.length_a   1.000
_cell.length_b   1.000
_cell.length_c   1.000
_cell.angle_alpha   90.00
_cell.angle_beta   90.00
_cell.angle_gamma   90.00
#
_symmetry.space_group_name_H-M   'P 1'
#
loop_
_entity.id
_entity.type
_entity.pdbx_description
1 polymer ?
#
loop_
_entity_poly.entity_id
_entity_poly.type
_entity_poly.pdbx_seq_one_letter_code
_entity_poly.pdbx_strand_id
1 'polypeptide(L)' 'WGMRLPDIIGVELTGRRQPGITATDVVLALTEYLRQQKVVGAYLEFYGAGASSLTLGDRATISN' A
#
# COMPACT_ATOMS: atom_id res chain seq x y z
N TRP A 1 -16.90 -4.09 24.41
CA TRP A 1 -16.14 -5.04 23.57
C TRP A 1 -16.86 -5.21 22.26
N GLY A 2 -16.40 -4.51 21.23
CA GLY A 2 -16.98 -4.57 19.90
C GLY A 2 -16.08 -3.77 18.98
N MET A 3 -15.06 -4.43 18.42
CA MET A 3 -14.27 -3.84 17.35
C MET A 3 -15.22 -3.74 16.15
N ARG A 4 -15.52 -2.53 15.68
CA ARG A 4 -16.16 -2.37 14.36
C ARG A 4 -15.22 -3.03 13.35
N LEU A 5 -15.76 -3.85 12.45
CA LEU A 5 -14.99 -4.30 11.31
C LEU A 5 -14.44 -3.06 10.59
N PRO A 6 -13.12 -2.95 10.43
CA PRO A 6 -12.55 -1.83 9.71
C PRO A 6 -12.98 -1.91 8.24
N ASP A 7 -13.15 -0.76 7.62
CA ASP A 7 -13.39 -0.67 6.19
C ASP A 7 -12.21 -1.30 5.43
N ILE A 8 -12.51 -1.96 4.32
CA ILE A 8 -11.49 -2.51 3.41
C ILE A 8 -11.41 -1.59 2.20
N ILE A 9 -10.22 -1.09 1.93
CA ILE A 9 -9.96 -0.19 0.81
C ILE A 9 -9.00 -0.85 -0.16
N GLY A 10 -9.47 -1.05 -1.38
CA GLY A 10 -8.64 -1.51 -2.47
C GLY A 10 -7.70 -0.41 -2.94
N VAL A 11 -6.40 -0.72 -3.00
CA VAL A 11 -5.36 0.15 -3.55
C VAL A 11 -4.80 -0.49 -4.82
N GLU A 12 -5.18 0.05 -5.97
CA GLU A 12 -4.62 -0.40 -7.25
C GLU A 12 -3.23 0.21 -7.46
N LEU A 13 -2.22 -0.64 -7.52
CA LEU A 13 -0.88 -0.25 -7.94
C LEU A 13 -0.74 -0.53 -9.43
N THR A 14 -0.46 0.51 -10.20
CA THR A 14 -0.26 0.43 -11.65
C THR A 14 1.20 0.68 -12.02
N GLY A 15 1.58 0.26 -13.23
CA GLY A 15 2.94 0.44 -13.74
C GLY A 15 3.99 -0.43 -13.03
N ARG A 16 5.25 -0.02 -13.13
CA ARG A 16 6.38 -0.63 -12.43
C ARG A 16 7.25 0.45 -11.83
N ARG A 17 7.83 0.14 -10.68
CA ARG A 17 8.79 1.02 -10.02
C ARG A 17 9.99 1.27 -10.94
N GLN A 18 10.39 2.53 -11.06
CA GLN A 18 11.56 2.91 -11.85
C GLN A 18 12.87 2.43 -11.20
N PRO A 19 13.95 2.25 -11.98
CA PRO A 19 15.28 1.97 -11.43
C PRO A 19 15.70 3.02 -10.39
N GLY A 20 16.35 2.58 -9.31
CA GLY A 20 16.86 3.48 -8.26
C GLY A 20 15.86 3.90 -7.19
N ILE A 21 14.56 3.76 -7.40
CA ILE A 21 13.55 3.88 -6.33
C ILE A 21 13.66 2.64 -5.42
N THR A 22 13.31 2.73 -4.15
CA THR A 22 13.32 1.62 -3.17
C THR A 22 11.91 1.24 -2.72
N ALA A 23 11.74 0.14 -1.98
CA ALA A 23 10.45 -0.20 -1.37
C ALA A 23 10.04 0.86 -0.32
N THR A 24 11.02 1.41 0.39
CA THR A 24 10.82 2.48 1.38
C THR A 24 10.25 3.74 0.72
N ASP A 25 10.76 4.13 -0.45
CA ASP A 25 10.23 5.28 -1.17
C ASP A 25 8.76 5.08 -1.55
N VAL A 26 8.41 3.85 -1.97
CA VAL A 26 7.03 3.49 -2.32
C VAL A 26 6.10 3.54 -1.09
N VAL A 27 6.50 2.98 0.05
CA VAL A 27 5.65 2.97 1.24
C VAL A 27 5.47 4.38 1.83
N LEU A 28 6.50 5.23 1.77
CA LEU A 28 6.40 6.63 2.20
C LEU A 28 5.42 7.41 1.33
N ALA A 29 5.52 7.26 0.00
CA ALA A 29 4.60 7.91 -0.94
C ALA A 29 3.15 7.41 -0.77
N LEU A 30 2.95 6.10 -0.60
CA LEU A 30 1.63 5.51 -0.33
C LEU A 30 1.06 6.02 1.00
N THR A 31 1.85 6.05 2.06
CA THR A 31 1.43 6.51 3.38
C THR A 31 1.00 7.98 3.34
N GLU A 32 1.75 8.82 2.64
CA GLU A 32 1.40 10.23 2.45
C GLU A 32 0.09 10.37 1.68
N TYR A 33 -0.05 9.67 0.55
CA TYR A 33 -1.26 9.70 -0.27
C TYR A 33 -2.51 9.24 0.52
N LEU A 34 -2.43 8.10 1.20
CA LEU A 34 -3.55 7.54 1.97
C LEU A 34 -3.96 8.42 3.14
N ARG A 35 -3.01 9.12 3.78
CA ARG A 35 -3.33 10.11 4.82
C ARG A 35 -4.19 11.24 4.25
N GLN A 36 -3.89 11.70 3.03
CA GLN A 36 -4.69 12.74 2.37
C GLN A 36 -6.11 12.24 2.01
N GLN A 37 -6.27 10.94 1.72
CA GLN A 37 -7.57 10.32 1.47
C GLN A 37 -8.41 10.08 2.75
N LYS A 38 -7.87 10.40 3.94
CA LYS A 38 -8.54 10.23 5.25
C LYS A 38 -8.94 8.79 5.57
N VAL A 39 -8.16 7.82 5.10
CA VAL A 39 -8.43 6.38 5.29
C VAL A 39 -7.70 5.76 6.47
N VAL A 40 -7.35 6.57 7.47
CA VAL A 40 -6.62 6.11 8.65
C VAL A 40 -7.52 5.16 9.47
N GLY A 41 -7.05 3.94 9.71
CA GLY A 41 -7.77 2.90 10.44
C GLY A 41 -8.51 1.87 9.58
N ALA A 42 -8.44 2.00 8.24
CA ALA A 42 -8.93 0.99 7.31
C ALA A 42 -7.89 -0.13 7.07
N TYR A 43 -8.36 -1.32 6.67
CA TYR A 43 -7.50 -2.32 6.05
C TYR A 43 -7.29 -1.98 4.58
N LEU A 44 -6.06 -2.14 4.11
CA LEU A 44 -5.69 -1.86 2.73
C LEU A 44 -5.45 -3.18 2.00
N GLU A 45 -6.08 -3.34 0.84
CA GLU A 45 -5.87 -4.48 -0.04
C GLU A 45 -5.18 -4.01 -1.34
N PHE A 46 -3.91 -4.37 -1.52
CA PHE A 46 -3.15 -3.97 -2.69
C PHE A 46 -3.35 -4.94 -3.86
N TYR A 47 -3.72 -4.42 -5.02
CA TYR A 47 -3.94 -5.20 -6.25
C TYR A 47 -3.41 -4.48 -7.50
N GLY A 48 -3.56 -5.12 -8.67
CA GLY A 48 -3.13 -4.55 -9.95
C GLY A 48 -1.70 -4.94 -10.37
N ALA A 49 -1.33 -4.55 -11.60
CA ALA A 49 -0.09 -4.98 -12.25
C ALA A 49 1.19 -4.53 -11.50
N GLY A 50 1.14 -3.36 -10.85
CA GLY A 50 2.21 -2.86 -10.00
C GLY A 50 2.39 -3.71 -8.75
N ALA A 51 1.28 -4.14 -8.12
CA ALA A 51 1.33 -5.03 -6.97
C ALA A 51 1.90 -6.39 -7.38
N SER A 52 1.54 -6.94 -8.54
CA SER A 52 2.12 -8.19 -9.06
C SER A 52 3.63 -8.11 -9.32
N SER A 53 4.18 -6.91 -9.56
CA SER A 53 5.61 -6.70 -9.80
C SER A 53 6.47 -6.65 -8.53
N LEU A 54 5.85 -6.55 -7.35
CA LEU A 54 6.54 -6.48 -6.07
C LEU A 54 7.07 -7.85 -5.64
N THR A 55 8.33 -7.88 -5.20
CA THR A 55 8.92 -9.05 -4.56
C THR A 55 8.27 -9.30 -3.19
N LEU A 56 8.48 -10.49 -2.62
CA LEU A 56 8.02 -10.77 -1.25
C LEU A 56 8.61 -9.78 -0.24
N GLY A 57 9.87 -9.38 -0.42
CA GLY A 57 10.54 -8.38 0.41
C GLY A 57 9.88 -7.01 0.33
N ASP A 58 9.59 -6.53 -0.90
CA ASP A 58 8.90 -5.25 -1.07
C ASP A 58 7.52 -5.25 -0.42
N ARG A 59 6.78 -6.37 -0.55
CA ARG A 59 5.45 -6.52 0.08
C ARG A 59 5.52 -6.46 1.59
N ALA A 60 6.53 -7.10 2.20
CA ALA A 60 6.74 -7.03 3.63
C ALA A 60 7.07 -5.61 4.09
N THR A 61 7.93 -4.89 3.35
CA THR A 61 8.26 -3.48 3.64
C THR A 61 7.04 -2.56 3.51
N ILE A 62 6.19 -2.75 2.50
CA ILE A 62 5.00 -1.91 2.29
C ILE A 62 3.92 -2.17 3.35
N SER A 63 3.85 -3.40 3.89
CA SER A 63 2.83 -3.77 4.87
C SER A 63 3.17 -3.41 6.31
N ASN A 64 4.43 -3.07 6.59
CA ASN A 64 4.94 -2.78 7.93
C ASN A 64 4.85 -1.28 8.26
#